data_AF-A0A532CJH2-F1
#
_entry.id   AF-A0A532CJH2-F1
#
_cell.length_a   1.000
_cell.length_b   1.000
_cell.length_c   1.000
_cell.angle_alpha   90.00
_cell.angle_beta   90.00
_cell.angle_gamma   90.00
#
_symmetry.space_group_name_H-M   'P 1'
#
loop_
_entity.id
_entity.type
_entity.pdbx_description
1 polymer ?
#
loop_
_entity_poly.entity_id
_entity_poly.type
_entity_poly.pdbx_seq_one_letter_code
_entity_poly.pdbx_strand_id
1 'polypeptide(L)'
;MGLILCLFVLLVLSGTTLQAASTTTPDIDVFVRAGCPHCEAAKIFLDELRREQPSLHIALHDIAEDPAARQRLITLVQERGITTVGVPTFLIGTELIIGFQSSETTGAEIRAKLDRKVLGATVNPSIESIETRWLGRLRVHDLGLPLFTVLIGLLDGFNPCAMWVLLFLLSLLVNLQDRRKMALIAGTFVTVSGLFYFAFMAAWLNMFLLIGLSRAVQMGLGG
;
A
#
# COMPACT_ATOMS: atom_id res chain seq x y z
N MET A 1 57.32 -24.59 32.63
CA MET A 1 55.84 -24.43 32.70
C MET A 1 55.35 -22.98 32.59
N GLY A 2 56.12 -21.96 33.03
CA GLY A 2 55.66 -20.55 32.95
C GLY A 2 55.61 -19.93 31.54
N LEU A 3 56.47 -20.34 30.62
CA LEU A 3 56.56 -19.73 29.28
C LEU A 3 55.38 -20.08 28.36
N ILE A 4 54.84 -21.31 28.50
CA ILE A 4 53.70 -21.79 27.70
C ILE A 4 52.39 -21.13 28.15
N LEU A 5 52.25 -20.84 29.45
CA LEU A 5 51.08 -20.15 30.00
C LEU A 5 51.03 -18.69 29.56
N CYS A 6 52.19 -18.02 29.45
CA CYS A 6 52.29 -16.65 28.95
C CYS A 6 51.94 -16.53 27.47
N LEU A 7 52.33 -17.50 26.65
CA LEU A 7 52.05 -17.49 25.20
C LEU A 7 50.55 -17.68 24.90
N PHE A 8 49.85 -18.47 25.72
CA PHE A 8 48.40 -18.69 25.56
C PHE A 8 47.58 -17.48 25.97
N VAL A 9 48.01 -16.73 26.99
CA VAL A 9 47.35 -15.49 27.43
C VAL A 9 47.51 -14.37 26.40
N LEU A 10 48.67 -14.27 25.72
CA LEU A 10 48.89 -13.30 24.65
C LEU A 10 48.09 -13.59 23.37
N LEU A 11 47.80 -14.87 23.07
CA LEU A 11 46.97 -15.23 21.92
C LEU A 11 45.49 -14.88 22.12
N VAL A 12 44.99 -14.92 23.36
CA VAL A 12 43.59 -14.60 23.71
C VAL A 12 43.32 -13.08 23.70
N LEU A 13 44.35 -12.25 23.91
CA LEU A 13 44.21 -10.79 23.81
C LEU A 13 44.26 -10.23 22.38
N SER A 14 44.59 -11.04 21.37
CA SER A 14 44.51 -10.64 19.96
C SER A 14 43.09 -10.79 19.41
N GLY A 15 42.09 -10.41 20.21
CA GLY A 15 40.72 -10.25 19.75
C GLY A 15 40.70 -9.17 18.69
N THR A 16 40.70 -9.58 17.44
CA THR A 16 40.41 -8.71 16.31
C THR A 16 39.04 -8.09 16.56
N THR A 17 39.03 -6.81 16.90
CA THR A 17 37.82 -6.00 16.83
C THR A 17 37.40 -5.99 15.36
N LEU A 18 36.46 -6.87 14.99
CA LEU A 18 35.71 -6.70 13.76
C LEU A 18 34.97 -5.36 13.91
N GLN A 19 35.56 -4.32 13.33
CA GLN A 19 34.88 -3.05 13.10
C GLN A 19 33.68 -3.39 12.21
N ALA A 20 32.48 -3.46 12.78
CA ALA A 20 31.27 -3.49 12.00
C ALA A 20 31.29 -2.22 11.13
N ALA A 21 31.50 -2.38 9.83
CA ALA A 21 31.32 -1.31 8.89
C ALA A 21 29.88 -0.85 9.05
N SER A 22 29.68 0.34 9.60
CA SER A 22 28.40 1.01 9.62
C SER A 22 28.05 1.34 8.18
N THR A 23 27.40 0.40 7.48
CA THR A 23 26.71 0.67 6.23
C THR A 23 25.63 1.69 6.55
N THR A 24 25.92 2.97 6.29
CA THR A 24 24.92 4.03 6.27
C THR A 24 23.84 3.57 5.31
N THR A 25 22.71 3.14 5.86
CA THR A 25 21.58 2.70 5.06
C THR A 25 21.06 3.96 4.36
N PRO A 26 21.01 3.97 3.01
CA PRO A 26 20.55 5.15 2.30
C PRO A 26 19.13 5.51 2.73
N ASP A 27 18.84 6.80 2.73
CA ASP A 27 17.50 7.26 3.06
C ASP A 27 16.48 6.86 2.00
N ILE A 28 16.96 6.84 0.76
CA ILE A 28 16.23 6.50 -0.45
C ILE A 28 17.15 5.71 -1.39
N ASP A 29 16.69 4.55 -1.84
CA ASP A 29 17.28 3.80 -2.95
C ASP A 29 16.49 4.08 -4.23
N VAL A 30 17.19 4.40 -5.31
CA VAL A 30 16.59 4.73 -6.61
C VAL A 30 17.13 3.80 -7.67
N PHE A 31 16.25 2.98 -8.23
CA PHE A 31 16.56 2.06 -9.33
C PHE A 31 16.27 2.74 -10.66
N VAL A 32 17.30 2.94 -11.48
CA VAL A 32 17.24 3.64 -12.77
C VAL A 32 17.84 2.78 -13.88
N ARG A 33 17.68 3.22 -15.12
CA ARG A 33 18.44 2.67 -16.25
C ARG A 33 18.85 3.77 -17.22
N ALA A 34 19.99 3.61 -17.88
CA ALA A 34 20.37 4.45 -19.00
C ALA A 34 19.31 4.44 -20.14
N GLY A 35 19.10 5.60 -20.78
CA GLY A 35 18.18 5.74 -21.91
C GLY A 35 16.69 5.76 -21.55
N CYS A 36 16.33 5.96 -20.28
CA CYS A 36 14.94 6.16 -19.86
C CYS A 36 14.66 7.66 -19.59
N PRO A 37 13.71 8.31 -20.31
CA PRO A 37 13.45 9.74 -20.16
C PRO A 37 12.97 10.10 -18.74
N HIS A 38 12.14 9.25 -18.13
CA HIS A 38 11.69 9.43 -16.74
C HIS A 38 12.82 9.27 -15.72
N CYS A 39 13.83 8.44 -16.00
CA CYS A 39 15.01 8.31 -15.13
C CYS A 39 15.87 9.57 -15.18
N GLU A 40 16.03 10.20 -16.35
CA GLU A 40 16.76 11.45 -16.46
C GLU A 40 16.04 12.60 -15.75
N ALA A 41 14.72 12.71 -15.92
CA ALA A 41 13.91 13.67 -15.16
C ALA A 41 14.02 13.45 -13.64
N ALA A 42 14.00 12.19 -13.19
CA ALA A 42 14.20 11.85 -11.79
C ALA A 42 15.59 12.23 -11.27
N LYS A 43 16.66 12.03 -12.05
CA LYS A 43 18.03 12.42 -11.64
C LYS A 43 18.13 13.92 -11.39
N ILE A 44 17.55 14.75 -12.27
CA ILE A 44 17.50 16.21 -12.09
C ILE A 44 16.83 16.57 -10.77
N PHE A 45 15.67 15.98 -10.49
CA PHE A 45 14.95 16.17 -9.23
C PHE A 45 15.75 15.70 -8.01
N LEU A 46 16.44 14.56 -8.08
CA LEU A 46 17.27 14.07 -6.98
C LEU A 46 18.44 15.00 -6.69
N ASP A 47 19.00 15.66 -7.71
CA ASP A 47 20.05 16.66 -7.52
C ASP A 47 19.53 17.95 -6.89
N GLU A 48 18.30 18.37 -7.21
CA GLU A 48 17.60 19.43 -6.46
C GLU A 48 17.40 19.03 -4.99
N LEU A 49 16.92 17.81 -4.76
CA LEU A 49 16.64 17.29 -3.42
C LEU A 49 17.90 17.20 -2.56
N ARG A 50 19.05 16.83 -3.13
CA ARG A 50 20.36 16.86 -2.43
C ARG A 50 20.77 18.26 -2.01
N ARG A 51 20.43 19.28 -2.80
CA ARG A 51 20.70 20.69 -2.45
C ARG A 51 19.76 21.17 -1.36
N GLU A 52 18.49 20.79 -1.42
CA GLU A 52 17.48 21.12 -0.41
C GLU A 52 17.78 20.44 0.94
N GLN A 53 18.24 19.18 0.92
CA GLN A 53 18.49 18.36 2.10
C GLN A 53 19.88 17.70 2.05
N PRO A 54 20.95 18.40 2.48
CA PRO A 54 22.32 17.87 2.42
C PRO A 54 22.57 16.64 3.31
N SER A 55 21.72 16.43 4.32
CA SER A 55 21.77 15.26 5.22
C SER A 55 21.15 14.00 4.61
N LEU A 56 20.49 14.10 3.45
CA LEU A 56 19.78 13.00 2.82
C LEU A 56 20.74 12.09 2.03
N HIS A 57 20.79 10.81 2.37
CA HIS A 57 21.60 9.84 1.64
C HIS A 57 20.81 9.19 0.50
N ILE A 58 21.09 9.58 -0.74
CA ILE A 58 20.43 9.04 -1.95
C ILE A 58 21.36 8.05 -2.65
N ALA A 59 20.98 6.76 -2.70
CA ALA A 59 21.68 5.73 -3.45
C ALA A 59 21.01 5.49 -4.81
N LEU A 60 21.77 5.66 -5.89
CA LEU A 60 21.32 5.37 -7.25
C LEU A 60 21.88 4.01 -7.70
N HIS A 61 21.01 3.15 -8.20
CA HIS A 61 21.34 1.82 -8.69
C HIS A 61 20.92 1.71 -10.15
N ASP A 62 21.88 1.58 -11.07
CA ASP A 62 21.56 1.32 -12.48
C ASP A 62 21.33 -0.18 -12.70
N ILE A 63 20.10 -0.56 -13.06
CA ILE A 63 19.71 -1.96 -13.24
C ILE A 63 20.20 -2.58 -14.57
N ALA A 64 20.68 -1.75 -15.49
CA ALA A 64 21.32 -2.23 -16.72
C ALA A 64 22.77 -2.63 -16.46
N GLU A 65 23.47 -1.88 -15.60
CA GLU A 65 24.88 -2.11 -15.26
C GLU A 65 25.08 -3.04 -14.05
N ASP A 66 24.18 -3.01 -13.07
CA ASP A 66 24.24 -3.84 -11.85
C ASP A 66 23.15 -4.94 -11.87
N PRO A 67 23.52 -6.20 -12.18
CA PRO A 67 22.60 -7.33 -12.11
C PRO A 67 22.03 -7.59 -10.72
N ALA A 68 22.78 -7.26 -9.65
CA ALA A 68 22.31 -7.41 -8.28
C ALA A 68 21.23 -6.38 -7.95
N ALA A 69 21.39 -5.12 -8.37
CA ALA A 69 20.34 -4.11 -8.27
C ALA A 69 19.06 -4.51 -9.02
N ARG A 70 19.21 -5.06 -10.23
CA ARG A 70 18.08 -5.58 -11.01
C ARG A 70 17.35 -6.70 -10.27
N GLN A 71 18.09 -7.65 -9.70
CA GLN A 71 17.50 -8.75 -8.94
C GLN A 71 16.80 -8.24 -7.68
N ARG A 72 17.41 -7.29 -6.96
CA ARG A 72 16.79 -6.63 -5.79
C ARG A 72 15.45 -5.98 -6.16
N LEU A 73 15.40 -5.23 -7.26
CA LEU A 73 14.16 -4.60 -7.72
C LEU A 73 13.06 -5.64 -8.00
N ILE A 74 13.39 -6.73 -8.69
CA ILE A 74 12.43 -7.81 -9.00
C ILE A 74 11.87 -8.42 -7.71
N THR A 75 12.73 -8.77 -6.76
CA THR A 75 12.31 -9.32 -5.48
C THR A 75 11.40 -8.35 -4.71
N LEU A 76 11.78 -7.07 -4.64
CA LEU A 76 10.99 -6.05 -3.95
C LEU A 76 9.58 -5.86 -4.54
N VAL A 77 9.46 -5.94 -5.86
CA VAL A 77 8.18 -5.83 -6.58
C VAL A 77 7.33 -7.10 -6.37
N GLN A 78 7.94 -8.28 -6.42
CA GLN A 78 7.28 -9.57 -6.22
C GLN A 78 6.73 -9.75 -4.79
N GLU A 79 7.52 -9.43 -3.78
CA GLU A 79 7.12 -9.53 -2.36
C GLU A 79 5.89 -8.66 -2.03
N ARG A 80 5.69 -7.59 -2.80
CA ARG A 80 4.58 -6.65 -2.62
C ARG A 80 3.39 -6.92 -3.55
N GLY A 81 3.43 -8.00 -4.34
CA GLY A 81 2.36 -8.36 -5.27
C GLY A 81 2.15 -7.34 -6.40
N ILE A 82 3.15 -6.50 -6.68
CA ILE A 82 3.08 -5.49 -7.73
C ILE A 82 3.37 -6.19 -9.07
N THR A 83 2.50 -6.00 -10.05
CA THR A 83 2.60 -6.68 -11.36
C THR A 83 3.35 -5.85 -12.40
N THR A 84 3.50 -4.54 -12.17
CA THR A 84 4.20 -3.62 -13.06
C THR A 84 5.59 -3.29 -12.55
N VAL A 85 6.62 -3.84 -13.21
CA VAL A 85 8.02 -3.46 -12.99
C VAL A 85 8.36 -2.30 -13.92
N GLY A 86 8.80 -1.18 -13.37
CA GLY A 86 9.19 0.01 -14.14
C GLY A 86 10.40 0.71 -13.54
N VAL A 87 11.03 1.59 -14.31
CA VAL A 87 12.04 2.53 -13.81
C VAL A 87 11.71 3.95 -14.27
N PRO A 88 12.00 4.99 -13.48
CA PRO A 88 12.67 4.94 -12.17
C PRO A 88 11.78 4.33 -11.08
N THR A 89 12.36 3.61 -10.13
CA THR A 89 11.65 3.13 -8.93
C THR A 89 12.38 3.63 -7.68
N PHE A 90 11.63 4.19 -6.73
CA PHE A 90 12.14 4.74 -5.48
C PHE A 90 11.71 3.85 -4.32
N LEU A 91 12.65 3.48 -3.46
CA LEU A 91 12.41 2.76 -2.21
C LEU A 91 12.74 3.70 -1.05
N ILE A 92 11.73 4.03 -0.24
CA ILE A 92 11.86 4.89 0.95
C ILE A 92 11.38 4.09 2.15
N GLY A 93 12.31 3.58 2.96
CA GLY A 93 11.98 2.64 4.04
C GLY A 93 11.39 1.35 3.47
N THR A 94 10.10 1.10 3.72
CA THR A 94 9.37 -0.07 3.21
C THR A 94 8.50 0.23 1.99
N GLU A 95 8.35 1.50 1.62
CA GLU A 95 7.45 1.95 0.56
C GLU A 95 8.16 2.03 -0.80
N LEU A 96 7.47 1.59 -1.86
CA LEU A 96 7.93 1.69 -3.24
C LEU A 96 7.07 2.69 -4.02
N ILE A 97 7.72 3.53 -4.83
CA ILE A 97 7.08 4.43 -5.79
C ILE A 97 7.66 4.10 -7.17
N ILE A 98 6.79 3.84 -8.15
CA ILE A 98 7.21 3.43 -9.49
C ILE A 98 6.84 4.53 -10.49
N GLY A 99 7.82 4.95 -11.27
CA GLY A 99 7.70 6.03 -12.24
C GLY A 99 8.01 7.40 -11.65
N PHE A 100 8.23 8.38 -12.54
CA PHE A 100 8.44 9.77 -12.17
C PHE A 100 7.82 10.68 -13.23
N GLN A 101 6.87 11.52 -12.84
CA GLN A 101 6.19 12.44 -13.75
C GLN A 101 6.77 13.86 -13.67
N SER A 102 6.76 14.49 -12.49
CA SER A 102 7.31 15.83 -12.29
C SER A 102 7.67 16.10 -10.83
N SER A 103 8.37 17.21 -10.57
CA SER A 103 8.79 17.63 -9.23
C SER A 103 7.60 17.99 -8.32
N GLU A 104 6.50 18.44 -8.92
CA GLU A 104 5.29 18.93 -8.25
C GLU A 104 4.32 17.79 -7.93
N THR A 105 4.40 16.68 -8.66
CA THR A 105 3.49 15.52 -8.52
C THR A 105 4.19 14.40 -7.78
N THR A 106 4.91 13.52 -8.49
CA THR A 106 5.67 12.42 -7.90
C THR A 106 6.76 12.94 -6.97
N GLY A 107 7.41 14.06 -7.30
CA GLY A 107 8.40 14.69 -6.43
C GLY A 107 7.82 15.17 -5.09
N ALA A 108 6.60 15.71 -5.08
CA ALA A 108 5.91 16.08 -3.84
C ALA A 108 5.56 14.86 -2.99
N GLU A 109 5.14 13.75 -3.62
CA GLU A 109 4.92 12.48 -2.94
C GLU A 109 6.20 11.93 -2.30
N ILE A 110 7.31 11.96 -3.03
CA ILE A 110 8.64 11.55 -2.52
C ILE A 110 9.03 12.39 -1.30
N ARG A 111 8.91 13.72 -1.37
CA ARG A 111 9.20 14.62 -0.24
C ARG A 111 8.34 14.30 0.98
N ALA A 112 7.03 14.15 0.79
CA ALA A 112 6.10 13.85 1.89
C ALA A 112 6.42 12.51 2.59
N LYS A 113 6.91 11.50 1.85
CA LYS A 113 7.32 10.20 2.42
C LYS A 113 8.67 10.29 3.14
N LEU A 114 9.61 11.06 2.61
CA LEU A 114 10.88 11.34 3.28
C LEU A 114 10.66 12.08 4.60
N ASP A 115 9.83 13.12 4.60
CA ASP A 115 9.49 13.89 5.82
C ASP A 115 8.81 12.98 6.85
N ARG A 116 7.90 12.11 6.41
CA ARG A 116 7.26 11.11 7.28
C ARG A 116 8.26 10.10 7.83
N LYS A 117 9.26 9.67 7.06
CA LYS A 117 10.30 8.76 7.55
C LYS A 117 11.14 9.44 8.64
N VAL A 118 11.49 10.71 8.45
CA VAL A 118 12.19 11.52 9.45
C VAL A 118 11.35 11.65 10.72
N LEU A 119 10.05 11.91 10.58
CA LEU A 119 9.10 11.97 11.72
C LEU A 119 8.83 10.58 12.34
N GLY A 120 8.75 9.52 11.54
CA GLY A 120 8.51 8.14 11.96
C GLY A 120 9.72 7.49 12.62
N ALA A 121 10.93 7.96 12.34
CA ALA A 121 12.12 7.64 13.14
C ALA A 121 11.98 8.16 14.59
N THR A 122 11.10 9.13 14.84
CA THR A 122 10.74 9.59 16.20
C THR A 122 9.52 8.87 16.79
N VAL A 123 8.80 8.05 16.01
CA VAL A 123 7.62 7.28 16.43
C VAL A 123 7.69 5.86 15.88
N ASN A 124 8.25 4.94 16.67
CA ASN A 124 8.31 3.50 16.40
C ASN A 124 6.94 2.95 15.92
N PRO A 125 6.78 2.51 14.66
CA PRO A 125 5.52 1.96 14.18
C PRO A 125 5.49 0.44 14.45
N SER A 126 5.29 0.06 15.71
CA SER A 126 5.12 -1.35 16.12
C SER A 126 3.68 -1.69 16.50
N ILE A 127 2.70 -1.06 15.86
CA ILE A 127 1.28 -1.46 15.95
C ILE A 127 0.82 -1.92 14.58
N GLU A 128 1.20 -3.13 14.16
CA GLU A 128 0.81 -3.67 12.84
C GLU A 128 0.12 -5.04 12.86
N SER A 129 -0.33 -5.54 14.01
CA SER A 129 -1.29 -6.64 14.03
C SER A 129 -1.87 -6.83 15.41
N ILE A 130 -3.19 -6.79 15.52
CA ILE A 130 -3.90 -7.28 16.71
C ILE A 130 -4.30 -8.71 16.41
N GLU A 131 -3.71 -9.68 17.10
CA GLU A 131 -4.16 -11.07 17.05
C GLU A 131 -5.43 -11.23 17.89
N THR A 132 -6.54 -11.54 17.22
CA THR A 132 -7.78 -11.90 17.91
C THR A 132 -8.04 -13.39 17.74
N ARG A 133 -8.40 -14.06 18.84
CA ARG A 133 -8.62 -15.52 18.91
C ARG A 133 -9.73 -16.04 17.99
N TRP A 134 -10.57 -15.16 17.47
CA TRP A 134 -11.72 -15.51 16.63
C TRP A 134 -11.58 -15.06 15.17
N LEU A 135 -10.87 -13.96 14.89
CA LEU A 135 -10.70 -13.43 13.54
C LEU A 135 -9.27 -13.52 12.99
N GLY A 136 -8.31 -14.04 13.76
CA GLY A 136 -6.91 -14.17 13.33
C GLY A 136 -6.14 -12.85 13.38
N ARG A 137 -5.01 -12.78 12.66
CA ARG A 137 -4.16 -11.58 12.54
C ARG A 137 -4.92 -10.51 11.76
N LEU A 138 -5.49 -9.50 12.45
CA LEU A 138 -6.11 -8.35 11.79
C LEU A 138 -5.08 -7.24 11.62
N ARG A 139 -4.78 -6.90 10.36
CA ARG A 139 -3.98 -5.74 10.00
C ARG A 139 -4.90 -4.52 9.92
N VAL A 140 -4.40 -3.35 10.31
CA VAL A 140 -5.17 -2.09 10.29
C VAL A 140 -5.67 -1.76 8.87
N HIS A 141 -4.95 -2.20 7.84
CA HIS A 141 -5.34 -2.03 6.44
C HIS A 141 -6.59 -2.85 6.04
N ASP A 142 -6.82 -4.00 6.69
CA ASP A 142 -7.98 -4.85 6.45
C ASP A 142 -9.22 -4.34 7.17
N LEU A 143 -9.09 -3.46 8.17
CA LEU A 143 -10.23 -2.78 8.82
C LEU A 143 -10.82 -1.68 7.94
N GLY A 144 -10.01 -1.08 7.06
CA GLY A 144 -10.45 0.01 6.19
C GLY A 144 -11.58 -0.41 5.26
N LEU A 145 -11.48 -1.60 4.67
CA LEU A 145 -12.48 -2.12 3.72
C LEU A 145 -13.86 -2.39 4.35
N PRO A 146 -14.00 -3.17 5.44
CA PRO A 146 -15.29 -3.43 6.05
C PRO A 146 -15.90 -2.17 6.67
N LEU A 147 -15.10 -1.30 7.29
CA LEU A 147 -15.60 -0.04 7.84
C LEU A 147 -16.09 0.89 6.73
N PHE A 148 -15.37 0.97 5.62
CA PHE A 148 -15.79 1.73 4.45
C PHE A 148 -17.05 1.15 3.81
N THR A 149 -17.17 -0.18 3.68
CA THR A 149 -18.40 -0.84 3.21
C THR A 149 -19.59 -0.52 4.10
N VAL A 150 -19.42 -0.54 5.43
CA VAL A 150 -20.48 -0.16 6.38
C VAL A 150 -20.87 1.31 6.20
N LEU A 151 -19.89 2.22 6.07
CA LEU A 151 -20.12 3.65 5.85
C LEU A 151 -20.89 3.90 4.55
N ILE A 152 -20.47 3.30 3.44
CA ILE A 152 -21.14 3.46 2.14
C ILE A 152 -22.54 2.84 2.17
N GLY A 153 -22.70 1.65 2.75
CA GLY A 153 -24.00 1.01 2.90
C GLY A 153 -24.96 1.83 3.77
N LEU A 154 -24.46 2.47 4.84
CA LEU A 154 -25.23 3.39 5.65
C LEU A 154 -25.64 4.62 4.83
N LEU A 155 -24.71 5.20 4.09
CA LEU A 155 -24.95 6.40 3.28
C LEU A 155 -25.98 6.13 2.18
N ASP A 156 -25.93 4.97 1.53
CA ASP A 156 -26.92 4.53 0.53
C ASP A 156 -28.28 4.17 1.17
N GLY A 157 -28.28 3.61 2.38
CA GLY A 157 -29.51 3.34 3.13
C GLY A 157 -30.27 4.61 3.56
N PHE A 158 -29.54 5.71 3.80
CA PHE A 158 -30.12 7.04 4.07
C PHE A 158 -30.52 7.81 2.80
N ASN A 159 -30.49 7.17 1.63
CA ASN A 159 -30.95 7.77 0.38
C ASN A 159 -32.46 8.12 0.46
N PRO A 160 -32.87 9.34 0.05
CA PRO A 160 -34.28 9.75 0.09
C PRO A 160 -35.22 8.76 -0.59
N CYS A 161 -34.79 8.09 -1.66
CA CYS A 161 -35.59 7.07 -2.34
C CYS A 161 -35.87 5.84 -1.44
N ALA A 162 -34.84 5.33 -0.78
CA ALA A 162 -34.95 4.17 0.12
C ALA A 162 -35.77 4.52 1.38
N MET A 163 -35.60 5.72 1.92
CA MET A 163 -36.38 6.24 3.05
C MET A 163 -37.89 6.25 2.79
N TRP A 164 -38.34 6.72 1.61
CA TRP A 164 -39.77 6.75 1.28
C TRP A 164 -40.40 5.36 1.17
N VAL A 165 -39.67 4.40 0.58
CA VAL A 165 -40.11 3.01 0.49
C VAL A 165 -40.19 2.38 1.89
N LEU A 166 -39.21 2.65 2.75
CA LEU A 166 -39.19 2.15 4.12
C LEU A 166 -40.38 2.68 4.94
N LEU A 167 -40.68 3.99 4.83
CA LEU A 167 -41.82 4.59 5.53
C LEU A 167 -43.15 4.02 5.06
N PHE A 168 -43.30 3.79 3.75
CA PHE A 168 -44.47 3.13 3.19
C PHE A 168 -44.62 1.70 3.72
N LEU A 169 -43.54 0.92 3.72
CA LEU A 169 -43.52 -0.44 4.24
C LEU A 169 -43.86 -0.46 5.73
N LEU A 170 -43.30 0.46 6.51
CA LEU A 170 -43.55 0.58 7.95
C LEU A 170 -45.02 0.92 8.23
N SER A 171 -45.63 1.82 7.46
CA SER A 171 -47.05 2.16 7.54
C SER A 171 -47.96 0.95 7.30
N LEU A 172 -47.65 0.14 6.28
CA LEU A 172 -48.37 -1.12 6.01
C LEU A 172 -48.20 -2.15 7.14
N LEU A 173 -46.99 -2.24 7.70
CA LEU A 173 -46.63 -3.21 8.74
C LEU A 173 -47.20 -2.84 10.12
N VAL A 174 -47.36 -1.57 10.45
CA VAL A 174 -47.95 -1.11 11.73
C VAL A 174 -49.42 -1.57 11.88
N ASN A 175 -50.13 -1.75 10.77
CA ASN A 175 -51.50 -2.27 10.79
C ASN A 175 -51.56 -3.81 11.01
N LEU A 176 -50.43 -4.50 10.85
CA LEU A 176 -50.29 -5.92 11.17
C LEU A 176 -49.88 -6.07 12.65
N GLN A 177 -50.87 -6.29 13.51
CA GLN A 177 -50.71 -6.47 14.97
C GLN A 177 -49.83 -7.68 15.39
N ASP A 178 -49.38 -8.52 14.46
CA ASP A 178 -48.62 -9.73 14.72
C ASP A 178 -47.14 -9.59 14.35
N ARG A 179 -46.26 -9.60 15.37
CA ARG A 179 -44.80 -9.39 15.22
C ARG A 179 -44.12 -10.47 14.40
N ARG A 180 -44.65 -11.69 14.34
CA ARG A 180 -44.07 -12.77 13.53
C ARG A 180 -44.35 -12.53 12.04
N LYS A 181 -45.57 -12.10 11.70
CA LYS A 181 -45.93 -11.72 10.34
C LYS A 181 -45.15 -10.48 9.89
N MET A 182 -44.98 -9.52 10.80
CA MET A 182 -44.16 -8.33 10.56
C MET A 182 -42.71 -8.69 10.19
N ALA A 183 -42.06 -9.55 10.98
CA ALA A 183 -40.69 -9.98 10.72
C ALA A 183 -40.55 -10.81 9.43
N LEU A 184 -41.53 -11.68 9.13
CA LEU A 184 -41.55 -12.47 7.90
C LEU A 184 -41.67 -11.60 6.64
N ILE A 185 -42.60 -10.64 6.65
CA ILE A 185 -42.83 -9.74 5.51
C ILE A 185 -41.62 -8.83 5.32
N ALA A 186 -41.15 -8.17 6.38
CA ALA A 186 -39.99 -7.29 6.32
C ALA A 186 -38.70 -8.05 5.92
N GLY A 187 -38.47 -9.23 6.50
CA GLY A 187 -37.31 -10.06 6.19
C GLY A 187 -37.31 -10.55 4.74
N THR A 188 -38.46 -10.99 4.21
CA THR A 188 -38.59 -11.40 2.81
C THR A 188 -38.34 -10.23 1.87
N PHE A 189 -38.92 -9.07 2.16
CA PHE A 189 -38.71 -7.85 1.38
C PHE A 189 -37.23 -7.46 1.31
N VAL A 190 -36.54 -7.39 2.46
CA VAL A 190 -35.10 -7.04 2.54
C VAL A 190 -34.26 -8.09 1.81
N THR A 191 -34.54 -9.38 2.01
CA THR A 191 -33.77 -10.47 1.38
C THR A 191 -33.90 -10.42 -0.14
N VAL A 192 -35.11 -10.27 -0.66
CA VAL A 192 -35.37 -10.20 -2.10
C VAL A 192 -34.74 -8.93 -2.68
N SER A 193 -34.93 -7.77 -2.05
CA SER A 193 -34.31 -6.51 -2.48
C SER A 193 -32.78 -6.60 -2.53
N GLY A 194 -32.16 -7.15 -1.49
CA GLY A 194 -30.71 -7.37 -1.43
C GLY A 194 -30.22 -8.33 -2.52
N LEU A 195 -30.94 -9.43 -2.78
CA LEU A 195 -30.62 -10.37 -3.85
C LEU A 195 -30.67 -9.71 -5.23
N PHE A 196 -31.71 -8.94 -5.51
CA PHE A 196 -31.84 -8.21 -6.78
C PHE A 196 -30.76 -7.14 -6.94
N TYR A 197 -30.47 -6.37 -5.89
CA TYR A 197 -29.40 -5.37 -5.91
C TYR A 197 -28.04 -6.01 -6.18
N PHE A 198 -27.73 -7.11 -5.46
CA PHE A 198 -26.51 -7.86 -5.67
C PHE A 198 -26.40 -8.41 -7.10
N ALA A 199 -27.47 -9.03 -7.60
CA ALA A 199 -27.50 -9.57 -8.96
C ALA A 199 -27.29 -8.48 -10.01
N PHE A 200 -27.92 -7.31 -9.83
CA PHE A 200 -27.75 -6.17 -10.73
C PHE A 200 -26.30 -5.65 -10.72
N MET A 201 -25.73 -5.41 -9.53
CA MET A 201 -24.33 -4.96 -9.40
C MET A 201 -23.34 -5.98 -9.97
N ALA A 202 -23.58 -7.28 -9.73
CA ALA A 202 -22.78 -8.36 -10.28
C ALA A 202 -22.90 -8.43 -11.81
N ALA A 203 -24.10 -8.31 -12.37
CA ALA A 203 -24.32 -8.31 -13.81
C ALA A 203 -23.63 -7.12 -14.48
N TRP A 204 -23.73 -5.93 -13.89
CA TRP A 204 -23.09 -4.71 -14.38
C TRP A 204 -21.55 -4.82 -14.35
N LEU A 205 -20.98 -5.32 -13.26
CA LEU A 205 -19.53 -5.56 -13.16
C LEU A 205 -19.05 -6.59 -14.18
N ASN A 206 -19.77 -7.70 -14.34
CA ASN A 206 -19.44 -8.70 -15.35
C ASN A 206 -19.56 -8.13 -16.76
N MET A 207 -20.60 -7.34 -17.06
CA MET A 207 -20.77 -6.64 -18.34
C MET A 207 -19.55 -5.73 -18.62
N PHE A 208 -19.10 -4.96 -17.63
CA PHE A 208 -17.94 -4.10 -17.76
C PHE A 208 -16.61 -4.84 -17.91
N LEU A 209 -16.45 -5.98 -17.24
CA LEU A 209 -15.30 -6.86 -17.47
C LEU A 209 -15.33 -7.44 -18.89
N LEU A 210 -16.52 -7.79 -19.39
CA LEU A 210 -16.74 -8.40 -20.71
C LEU A 210 -16.52 -7.39 -21.85
N ILE A 211 -16.94 -6.14 -21.67
CA ILE A 211 -16.67 -5.02 -22.57
C ILE A 211 -15.18 -4.60 -22.51
N GLY A 212 -14.43 -5.05 -21.51
CA GLY A 212 -13.00 -4.79 -21.41
C GLY A 212 -12.71 -3.33 -21.07
N LEU A 213 -13.11 -2.93 -19.85
CA LEU A 213 -12.83 -1.61 -19.25
C LEU A 213 -11.39 -1.11 -19.48
N SER A 214 -10.40 -2.00 -19.62
CA SER A 214 -9.00 -1.62 -19.82
C SER A 214 -8.64 -1.21 -21.24
N ARG A 215 -9.24 -1.77 -22.31
CA ARG A 215 -8.74 -1.50 -23.68
C ARG A 215 -9.25 -0.19 -24.26
N ALA A 216 -10.54 0.11 -24.10
CA ALA A 216 -11.12 1.35 -24.61
C ALA A 216 -10.67 2.59 -23.82
N VAL A 217 -10.56 2.46 -22.49
CA VAL A 217 -10.13 3.56 -21.61
C VAL A 217 -8.61 3.79 -21.73
N GLN A 218 -7.78 2.74 -21.89
CA GLN A 218 -6.34 2.92 -22.17
C GLN A 218 -6.09 3.51 -23.56
N MET A 219 -6.88 3.17 -24.57
CA MET A 219 -6.77 3.81 -25.89
C MET A 219 -7.22 5.27 -25.89
N GLY A 220 -8.17 5.66 -25.03
CA GLY A 220 -8.61 7.04 -24.89
C GLY A 220 -7.70 7.94 -24.07
N LEU A 221 -6.89 7.37 -23.15
CA LEU A 221 -5.97 8.11 -22.27
C LEU A 221 -4.49 7.97 -22.68
N GLY A 222 -4.16 7.03 -23.55
CA GLY A 222 -2.81 6.75 -24.05
C GLY A 222 -2.58 7.18 -25.51
N GLY A 223 -3.46 8.02 -26.06
CA GLY A 223 -3.34 8.64 -27.39
C GLY A 223 -3.06 10.13 -27.30
#